data_AF-A0A6L7LCE5-F1
#
_entry.id   AF-A0A6L7LCE5-F1
#
_cell.length_a   1.000
_cell.length_b   1.000
_cell.length_c   1.000
_cell.angle_alpha   90.00
_cell.angle_beta   90.00
_cell.angle_gamma   90.00
#
_symmetry.space_group_name_H-M   'P 1'
#
loop_
_entity.id
_entity.type
_entity.pdbx_description
1 polymer ?
#
loop_
_entity_poly.entity_id
_entity_poly.type
_entity_poly.pdbx_seq_one_letter_code
_entity_poly.pdbx_strand_id
1 'polypeptide(L)'
;MPNPPRIMFYHDGRHPLIYMYEPPMQKEEYQHAVDEIAGTPIDVLMFGVGDGRTVLYDTKVGELWGHHLDRWIHAIWRRTHQNARALIDAGHNPLQIAIDRAHEKGKLIY
;
A
#
# COMPACT_ATOMS: atom_id res chain seq x y z
N MET A 1 2.20 16.89 -32.30
CA MET A 1 0.93 16.93 -31.54
C MET A 1 1.27 17.09 -30.06
N PRO A 2 0.46 17.82 -29.26
CA PRO A 2 0.68 17.85 -27.82
C PRO A 2 0.53 16.44 -27.22
N ASN A 3 1.25 16.16 -26.14
CA ASN A 3 1.08 14.90 -25.41
C ASN A 3 -0.35 14.81 -24.87
N PRO A 4 -0.99 13.63 -24.91
CA PRO A 4 -2.31 13.45 -24.32
C PRO A 4 -2.26 13.75 -22.81
N PRO A 5 -3.37 14.26 -22.23
CA PRO A 5 -3.45 14.51 -20.79
C PRO A 5 -3.26 13.20 -20.02
N ARG A 6 -2.53 13.24 -18.90
CA ARG A 6 -2.31 12.08 -18.04
C ARG A 6 -3.34 12.06 -16.92
N ILE A 7 -3.93 10.89 -16.66
CA ILE A 7 -4.89 10.68 -15.57
C ILE A 7 -4.15 10.09 -14.37
N MET A 8 -4.29 10.74 -13.22
CA MET A 8 -3.72 10.29 -11.95
C MET A 8 -4.84 9.88 -11.00
N PHE A 9 -4.71 8.72 -10.35
CA PHE A 9 -5.68 8.22 -9.39
C PHE A 9 -5.04 8.15 -8.00
N TYR A 10 -5.69 8.77 -7.01
CA TYR A 10 -5.22 8.71 -5.62
C TYR A 10 -5.77 7.49 -4.92
N HIS A 11 -4.86 6.68 -4.39
CA HIS A 11 -5.16 5.48 -3.63
C HIS A 11 -4.51 5.59 -2.25
N ASP A 12 -5.33 5.70 -1.21
CA ASP A 12 -4.89 5.95 0.17
C ASP A 12 -4.07 4.79 0.80
N GLY A 13 -4.00 3.63 0.15
CA GLY A 13 -3.17 2.50 0.58
C GLY A 13 -3.66 1.81 1.87
N ARG A 14 -4.66 2.39 2.56
CA ARG A 14 -5.23 1.89 3.81
C ARG A 14 -6.67 1.47 3.66
N HIS A 15 -7.56 2.44 3.53
CA HIS A 15 -9.01 2.22 3.50
C HIS A 15 -9.45 1.26 2.38
N PRO A 16 -9.00 1.43 1.12
CA PRO A 16 -9.35 0.50 0.04
C PRO A 16 -8.47 -0.76 -0.03
N LEU A 17 -7.45 -0.89 0.84
CA LEU A 17 -6.44 -1.95 0.74
C LEU A 17 -6.23 -2.68 2.06
N ILE A 18 -5.19 -2.34 2.84
CA ILE A 18 -4.75 -3.17 3.97
C ILE A 18 -5.80 -3.26 5.11
N TYR A 19 -6.78 -2.35 5.16
CA TYR A 19 -7.90 -2.43 6.11
C TYR A 19 -8.89 -3.57 5.79
N MET A 20 -8.93 -3.99 4.52
CA MET A 20 -9.93 -4.90 3.97
C MET A 20 -9.58 -6.38 4.17
N TYR A 21 -8.36 -6.69 4.61
CA TYR A 21 -7.85 -8.06 4.72
C TYR A 21 -7.67 -8.52 6.18
N GLU A 22 -7.91 -9.81 6.41
CA GLU A 22 -7.57 -10.47 7.67
C GLU A 22 -6.08 -10.85 7.71
N PRO A 23 -5.43 -10.78 8.88
CA PRO A 23 -4.05 -11.24 9.00
C PRO A 23 -3.88 -12.76 8.96
N PRO A 24 -2.77 -13.26 8.37
CA PRO A 24 -1.75 -12.49 7.65
C PRO A 24 -2.15 -12.21 6.19
N MET A 25 -2.06 -10.94 5.78
CA MET A 25 -2.21 -10.52 4.39
C MET A 25 -1.13 -11.12 3.49
N GLN A 26 -1.52 -11.54 2.29
CA GLN A 26 -0.64 -12.08 1.26
C GLN A 26 -0.10 -10.97 0.35
N LYS A 27 1.04 -11.23 -0.31
CA LYS A 27 1.65 -10.29 -1.25
C LYS A 27 0.67 -9.91 -2.37
N GLU A 28 -0.03 -10.89 -2.92
CA GLU A 28 -0.97 -10.73 -4.03
C GLU A 28 -2.17 -9.86 -3.63
N GLU A 29 -2.59 -9.92 -2.37
CA GLU A 29 -3.64 -9.04 -1.85
C GLU A 29 -3.16 -7.59 -1.79
N TYR A 30 -1.87 -7.35 -1.52
CA TYR A 30 -1.31 -5.98 -1.52
C TYR A 30 -1.14 -5.42 -2.93
N GLN A 31 -0.95 -6.31 -3.93
CA GLN A 31 -0.91 -5.93 -5.35
C GLN A 31 -2.25 -5.38 -5.86
N HIS A 32 -3.36 -5.63 -5.16
CA HIS A 32 -4.67 -5.12 -5.55
C HIS A 32 -4.75 -3.61 -5.69
N ALA A 33 -3.92 -2.86 -4.94
CA ALA A 33 -3.81 -1.40 -5.08
C ALA A 33 -3.44 -0.93 -6.50
N VAL A 34 -2.72 -1.77 -7.24
CA VAL A 34 -2.35 -1.50 -8.64
C VAL A 34 -3.32 -2.21 -9.59
N ASP A 35 -3.75 -3.42 -9.24
CA ASP A 35 -4.60 -4.23 -10.13
C ASP A 35 -5.96 -3.57 -10.39
N GLU A 36 -6.48 -2.77 -9.46
CA GLU A 36 -7.72 -2.01 -9.66
C GLU A 36 -7.65 -0.99 -10.81
N ILE A 37 -6.46 -0.45 -11.11
CA ILE A 37 -6.26 0.49 -12.22
C ILE A 37 -5.65 -0.18 -13.45
N ALA A 38 -5.25 -1.45 -13.36
CA ALA A 38 -4.70 -2.20 -14.48
C ALA A 38 -5.75 -2.35 -15.60
N GLY A 39 -5.34 -2.11 -16.85
CA GLY A 39 -6.27 -2.13 -17.99
C GLY A 39 -7.20 -0.91 -18.10
N THR A 40 -7.17 0.03 -17.15
CA THR A 40 -7.90 1.30 -17.25
C THR A 40 -7.07 2.38 -17.96
N PRO A 41 -7.70 3.49 -18.41
CA PRO A 41 -7.00 4.66 -18.94
C PRO A 41 -6.17 5.46 -17.92
N ILE A 42 -6.11 5.06 -16.65
CA ILE A 42 -5.31 5.75 -15.62
C ILE A 42 -3.82 5.51 -15.89
N ASP A 43 -3.04 6.59 -15.92
CA ASP A 43 -1.60 6.53 -16.19
C ASP A 43 -0.75 6.35 -14.92
N VAL A 44 -1.18 6.98 -13.83
CA VAL A 44 -0.39 7.10 -12.58
C VAL A 44 -1.23 6.74 -11.37
N LEU A 45 -0.69 5.88 -10.51
CA LEU A 45 -1.18 5.64 -9.15
C LEU A 45 -0.47 6.61 -8.19
N MET A 46 -1.22 7.52 -7.57
CA MET A 46 -0.73 8.36 -6.48
C MET A 46 -0.95 7.58 -5.17
N PHE A 47 0.09 6.94 -4.64
CA PHE A 47 -0.03 5.92 -3.61
C PHE A 47 0.26 6.47 -2.21
N GLY A 48 -0.75 6.44 -1.34
CA GLY A 48 -0.62 6.78 0.08
C GLY A 48 0.16 5.71 0.85
N VAL A 49 1.27 6.10 1.48
CA VAL A 49 2.19 5.16 2.15
C VAL A 49 1.99 5.05 3.66
N GLY A 50 1.07 5.82 4.24
CA GLY A 50 0.91 5.90 5.69
C GLY A 50 -0.07 6.98 6.15
N ASP A 51 0.03 7.33 7.43
CA ASP A 51 -0.76 8.36 8.08
C ASP A 51 0.10 9.19 9.03
N GLY A 52 0.18 10.49 8.76
CA GLY A 52 0.96 11.43 9.54
C GLY A 52 2.41 10.99 9.71
N ARG A 53 2.77 10.55 10.92
CA ARG A 53 4.14 10.15 11.28
C ARG A 53 4.44 8.68 11.04
N THR A 54 3.42 7.88 10.75
CA THR A 54 3.57 6.42 10.61
C THR A 54 3.41 5.98 9.16
N VAL A 55 4.12 4.91 8.81
CA VAL A 55 4.07 4.29 7.49
C VAL A 55 3.71 2.80 7.60
N LEU A 56 3.44 2.20 6.46
CA LEU A 56 3.03 0.78 6.35
C LEU A 56 4.04 -0.07 5.58
N TYR A 57 5.28 0.40 5.45
CA TYR A 57 6.37 -0.29 4.77
C TYR A 57 7.61 -0.41 5.66
N ASP A 58 8.59 -1.22 5.25
CA ASP A 58 9.84 -1.43 6.02
C ASP A 58 10.75 -0.19 5.94
N THR A 59 10.41 0.82 6.74
CA THR A 59 11.20 2.06 6.86
C THR A 59 12.35 1.89 7.85
N LYS A 60 13.46 2.61 7.60
CA LYS A 60 14.61 2.70 8.51
C LYS A 60 14.68 4.01 9.30
N VAL A 61 13.85 4.99 8.95
CA VAL A 61 13.88 6.35 9.52
C VAL A 61 12.53 6.83 10.02
N GLY A 62 11.45 6.15 9.65
CA GLY A 62 10.10 6.44 10.11
C GLY A 62 9.59 5.40 11.10
N GLU A 63 8.34 5.56 11.49
CA GLU A 63 7.67 4.67 12.43
C GLU A 63 6.71 3.75 11.70
N LEU A 64 6.76 2.44 11.96
CA LEU A 64 5.71 1.55 11.47
C LEU A 64 4.41 1.85 12.24
N TRP A 65 3.28 1.83 11.52
CA TRP A 65 1.95 1.96 12.11
C TRP A 65 1.80 1.12 13.37
N GLY A 66 1.50 1.78 14.50
CA GLY A 66 1.26 1.15 15.80
C GLY A 66 2.42 0.34 16.41
N HIS A 67 3.67 0.61 16.02
CA HIS A 67 4.86 -0.03 16.60
C HIS A 67 5.01 0.16 18.13
N HIS A 68 4.41 1.21 18.71
CA HIS A 68 4.49 1.54 20.14
C HIS A 68 3.22 1.17 20.92
N LEU A 69 2.24 0.52 20.27
CA LEU A 69 0.94 0.25 20.89
C LEU A 69 0.91 -1.14 21.53
N ASP A 70 0.76 -1.16 22.85
CA ASP A 70 0.52 -2.40 23.60
C ASP A 70 -0.96 -2.80 23.60
N ARG A 71 -1.86 -1.83 23.35
CA ARG A 71 -3.32 -2.03 23.33
C ARG A 71 -3.94 -1.32 22.14
N TRP A 72 -4.95 -1.95 21.56
CA TRP A 72 -5.62 -1.48 20.36
C TRP A 72 -7.05 -1.07 20.68
N ILE A 73 -7.38 0.18 20.35
CA ILE A 73 -8.75 0.70 20.51
C ILE A 73 -9.67 0.33 19.34
N HIS A 74 -9.09 -0.15 18.23
CA HIS A 74 -9.82 -0.50 17.03
C HIS A 74 -9.24 -1.75 16.36
N ALA A 75 -10.09 -2.75 16.09
CA ALA A 75 -9.66 -4.03 15.53
C ALA A 75 -9.00 -3.87 14.15
N ILE A 76 -9.55 -3.00 13.28
CA ILE A 76 -8.98 -2.76 11.94
C ILE A 76 -7.54 -2.23 12.02
N TRP A 77 -7.23 -1.34 12.98
CA TRP A 77 -5.88 -0.80 13.13
C TRP A 77 -4.90 -1.86 13.60
N ARG A 78 -5.35 -2.76 14.49
CA ARG A 78 -4.57 -3.92 14.91
C ARG A 78 -4.27 -4.84 13.73
N ARG A 79 -5.29 -5.19 12.94
CA ARG A 79 -5.12 -6.03 11.75
C ARG A 79 -4.18 -5.38 10.73
N THR A 80 -4.29 -4.07 10.54
CA THR A 80 -3.41 -3.31 9.66
C THR A 80 -1.94 -3.44 10.06
N HIS A 81 -1.65 -3.26 11.36
CA HIS A 81 -0.32 -3.47 11.89
C HIS A 81 0.16 -4.90 11.65
N GLN A 82 -0.68 -5.89 11.98
CA GLN A 82 -0.36 -7.30 11.82
C GLN A 82 -0.07 -7.66 10.35
N ASN A 83 -0.86 -7.13 9.41
CA ASN A 83 -0.67 -7.32 7.97
C ASN A 83 0.66 -6.71 7.49
N ALA A 84 0.90 -5.44 7.82
CA ALA A 84 2.14 -4.76 7.42
C ALA A 84 3.36 -5.47 8.01
N ARG A 85 3.30 -5.84 9.30
CA ARG A 85 4.35 -6.59 9.98
C ARG A 85 4.58 -7.96 9.36
N ALA A 86 3.52 -8.74 9.13
CA ALA A 86 3.63 -10.08 8.55
C ALA A 86 4.25 -10.06 7.14
N LEU A 87 3.87 -9.11 6.30
CA LEU A 87 4.48 -8.92 4.98
C LEU A 87 5.97 -8.59 5.11
N ILE A 88 6.34 -7.64 5.98
CA ILE A 88 7.73 -7.23 6.21
C ILE A 88 8.56 -8.41 6.74
N ASP A 89 8.05 -9.14 7.72
CA ASP A 89 8.73 -10.28 8.34
C ASP A 89 8.90 -11.45 7.34
N ALA A 90 8.00 -11.58 6.36
CA ALA A 90 8.12 -12.52 5.25
C ALA A 90 9.07 -12.03 4.13
N GLY A 91 9.70 -10.87 4.27
CA GLY A 91 10.60 -10.29 3.26
C GLY A 91 9.87 -9.57 2.12
N HIS A 92 8.59 -9.28 2.28
CA HIS A 92 7.75 -8.58 1.30
C HIS A 92 7.52 -7.15 1.76
N ASN A 93 8.42 -6.23 1.41
CA ASN A 93 8.25 -4.80 1.71
C ASN A 93 7.03 -4.22 0.97
N PRO A 94 5.95 -3.79 1.65
CA PRO A 94 4.70 -3.38 1.01
C PRO A 94 4.84 -2.28 -0.06
N LEU A 95 5.68 -1.26 0.17
CA LEU A 95 5.92 -0.22 -0.81
C LEU A 95 6.58 -0.79 -2.08
N GLN A 96 7.53 -1.71 -1.92
CA GLN A 96 8.19 -2.36 -3.05
C GLN A 96 7.19 -3.23 -3.84
N ILE A 97 6.27 -3.92 -3.17
CA ILE A 97 5.22 -4.72 -3.82
C ILE A 97 4.38 -3.84 -4.76
N ALA A 98 3.95 -2.66 -4.30
CA ALA A 98 3.17 -1.73 -5.11
C ALA A 98 3.99 -1.19 -6.30
N ILE A 99 5.25 -0.81 -6.07
CA ILE A 99 6.15 -0.32 -7.13
C ILE A 99 6.39 -1.37 -8.20
N ASP A 100 6.76 -2.58 -7.80
CA ASP A 100 7.05 -3.68 -8.72
C ASP A 100 5.81 -4.04 -9.54
N ARG A 101 4.63 -4.08 -8.89
CA ARG A 101 3.38 -4.37 -9.58
C ARG A 101 2.99 -3.26 -10.54
N ALA A 102 3.19 -1.98 -10.19
CA ALA A 102 2.93 -0.86 -11.08
C ALA A 102 3.78 -0.98 -12.35
N HIS A 103 5.07 -1.25 -12.22
CA HIS A 103 5.96 -1.49 -13.35
C HIS A 103 5.54 -2.71 -14.19
N GLU A 104 5.15 -3.81 -13.55
CA GLU A 104 4.63 -5.00 -14.24
C GLU A 104 3.39 -4.68 -15.09
N LYS A 105 2.49 -3.80 -14.60
CA LYS A 105 1.27 -3.39 -15.30
C LYS A 105 1.44 -2.19 -16.23
N GLY A 106 2.67 -1.70 -16.43
CA GLY A 106 2.95 -0.54 -17.27
C GLY A 106 2.33 0.76 -16.74
N LYS A 107 2.15 0.85 -15.42
CA LYS A 107 1.66 2.05 -14.72
C LYS A 107 2.83 2.81 -14.11
N LEU A 108 2.69 4.13 -13.99
CA LEU A 108 3.54 4.89 -13.10
C LEU A 108 2.99 4.88 -11.68
N ILE A 109 3.86 5.05 -10.71
CA ILE A 109 3.51 5.22 -9.31
C ILE A 109 4.24 6.44 -8.75
N TYR A 110 3.55 7.21 -7.91
CA TYR A 110 4.07 8.39 -7.23
C TYR A 110 3.69 8.34 -5.75
#